data_AF-A0ABD3KQG6-F1
#
_entry.id   AF-A0ABD3KQG6-F1
#
_cell.length_a   1.000
_cell.length_b   1.000
_cell.length_c   1.000
_cell.angle_alpha   90.00
_cell.angle_beta   90.00
_cell.angle_gamma   90.00
#
_symmetry.space_group_name_H-M   'P 1'
#
loop_
_entity.id
_entity.type
_entity.pdbx_description
1 polymer ?
#
loop_
_entity_poly.entity_id
_entity_poly.type
_entity_poly.pdbx_seq_one_letter_code
_entity_poly.pdbx_strand_id
1 'polypeptide(L)'
;MYATVNETVNVRIVVHESVKQFIWDDEEQQWSEFPYFLKEQCDYYSKCGPSSYCGANNADQLDCTCLPSFEPKSPRDCYLRDKSGGCKRRQGASLCRSWEGFVKVKRLKLPDTSTAHVNLSLSLKQ
;
A
#
# COMPACT_ATOMS: atom_id res chain seq x y z
N MET A 1 7.77 2.67 10.54
CA MET A 1 9.02 2.32 11.23
C MET A 1 8.83 2.72 12.68
N TYR A 2 8.67 1.75 13.58
CA TYR A 2 8.51 2.06 14.99
C TYR A 2 9.90 2.31 15.57
N ALA A 3 10.15 3.54 16.00
CA ALA A 3 11.32 3.86 16.80
C ALA A 3 11.05 3.41 18.23
N THR A 4 12.03 2.76 18.86
CA THR A 4 11.98 2.50 20.30
C THR A 4 12.04 3.84 21.02
N VAL A 5 11.12 4.02 21.98
CA VAL A 5 11.05 5.24 22.82
C VAL A 5 12.10 5.19 23.95
N ASN A 6 12.66 4.00 24.20
CA ASN A 6 13.68 3.76 25.23
C ASN A 6 15.06 3.53 24.60
N GLU A 7 16.04 4.31 25.03
CA GLU A 7 17.45 4.27 24.58
C GLU A 7 18.20 3.00 25.05
N THR A 8 17.60 2.19 25.93
CA THR A 8 18.23 0.99 26.50
C THR A 8 17.91 -0.30 25.74
N VAL A 9 16.99 -0.26 24.79
CA VAL A 9 16.53 -1.46 24.08
C VAL A 9 17.35 -1.64 22.81
N ASN A 10 18.10 -2.74 22.74
CA ASN A 10 18.83 -3.10 21.53
C ASN A 10 17.87 -3.66 20.48
N VAL A 11 17.94 -3.10 19.27
CA VAL A 11 17.11 -3.50 18.12
C VAL A 11 18.02 -3.85 16.95
N ARG A 12 17.71 -4.95 16.27
CA ARG A 12 18.41 -5.40 15.06
C ARG A 12 17.43 -5.58 13.91
N ILE A 13 17.71 -4.98 12.76
CA ILE A 13 16.99 -5.28 11.51
C ILE A 13 17.88 -6.17 10.65
N VAL A 14 17.35 -7.31 10.23
CA VAL A 14 18.05 -8.27 9.35
C VAL A 14 17.31 -8.37 8.05
N VAL A 15 18.05 -8.36 6.94
CA VAL A 15 17.52 -8.52 5.60
C VAL A 15 18.03 -9.85 5.05
N HIS A 16 17.15 -10.84 4.93
CA HIS A 16 17.44 -12.13 4.31
C HIS A 16 16.16 -12.68 3.68
N GLU A 17 15.99 -12.43 2.37
CA GLU A 17 14.76 -12.68 1.55
C GLU A 17 13.49 -11.91 2.01
N SER A 18 13.43 -11.57 3.29
CA SER A 18 12.47 -10.71 3.96
C SER A 18 13.23 -9.79 4.91
N VAL A 19 12.59 -8.68 5.25
CA VAL A 19 13.08 -7.83 6.34
C VAL A 19 12.48 -8.39 7.63
N LYS A 20 13.30 -8.51 8.68
CA LYS A 20 12.88 -8.94 10.01
C LYS A 20 13.44 -7.98 11.03
N GLN A 21 12.68 -7.72 12.08
CA GLN A 21 13.11 -6.92 13.21
C GLN A 21 13.23 -7.81 14.43
N PHE A 22 14.31 -7.65 15.19
CA PHE A 22 14.59 -8.37 16.42
C PHE A 22 14.80 -7.37 17.54
N ILE A 23 14.38 -7.76 18.73
CA ILE A 23 14.61 -7.03 19.98
C ILE A 23 15.44 -7.93 20.88
N TRP A 24 16.44 -7.36 21.56
CA TRP A 24 17.20 -8.10 22.55
C TRP A 24 16.36 -8.30 23.80
N ASP A 25 16.25 -9.55 24.23
CA ASP A 25 15.61 -9.94 25.47
C ASP A 25 16.68 -10.11 26.54
N ASP A 26 16.69 -9.21 27.52
CA ASP A 26 17.67 -9.23 28.61
C ASP A 26 17.44 -10.37 29.61
N GLU A 27 16.22 -10.89 29.75
CA GLU A 27 15.93 -12.00 30.66
C GLU A 27 16.43 -13.32 30.06
N GLU A 28 16.12 -13.54 28.79
CA GLU A 28 16.46 -14.77 28.06
C GLU A 28 17.84 -14.70 27.37
N GLN A 29 18.50 -13.54 27.40
CA GLN A 29 19.82 -13.27 26.78
C GLN A 29 19.87 -13.66 25.29
N GLN A 30 18.79 -13.38 24.56
CA GLN A 30 18.66 -13.76 23.15
C GLN A 30 17.91 -12.71 22.30
N TRP A 31 18.01 -12.85 20.98
CA TRP A 31 17.27 -12.01 20.03
C TRP A 31 15.88 -12.58 19.76
N SER A 32 14.86 -11.86 20.19
CA SER A 32 13.44 -12.19 19.98
C SER A 32 12.92 -11.51 18.72
N GLU A 33 12.29 -12.26 17.81
CA GLU A 33 11.70 -11.70 16.59
C GLU A 33 10.45 -10.86 16.93
N PHE A 34 10.39 -9.65 16.41
CA PHE A 34 9.26 -8.74 16.64
C PHE A 34 8.10 -9.07 15.69
N PRO A 35 6.92 -9.45 16.21
CA PRO A 35 5.86 -10.08 15.41
C PRO A 35 5.15 -9.14 14.43
N TYR A 36 5.22 -7.82 14.61
CA TYR A 36 4.48 -6.86 13.77
C TYR A 36 5.11 -6.63 12.39
N PHE A 37 6.24 -7.26 12.08
CA PHE A 37 6.76 -7.30 10.71
C PHE A 37 6.14 -8.43 9.89
N LEU A 38 4.94 -8.89 10.23
CA LEU A 38 4.18 -9.78 9.35
C LEU A 38 3.75 -8.98 8.11
N LYS A 39 4.32 -9.34 6.95
CA LYS A 39 3.88 -8.87 5.64
C LYS A 39 2.38 -9.21 5.50
N GLU A 40 1.52 -8.21 5.54
CA GLU A 40 0.13 -8.42 5.16
C GLU A 40 0.10 -8.78 3.65
N GLN A 41 -0.90 -9.54 3.18
CA GLN A 41 -0.93 -9.94 1.77
C GLN A 41 -0.92 -8.74 0.79
N CYS A 42 -1.28 -7.55 1.27
CA CYS A 42 -1.24 -6.30 0.52
C CYS A 42 0.14 -5.64 0.41
N ASP A 43 1.13 -6.07 1.21
CA ASP A 43 2.48 -5.51 1.19
C ASP A 43 3.36 -6.07 0.07
N TYR A 44 2.91 -7.14 -0.58
CA TYR A 44 3.57 -7.66 -1.77
C TYR A 44 3.53 -6.63 -2.89
N TYR A 45 4.71 -6.33 -3.45
CA TYR A 45 4.85 -5.38 -4.53
C TYR A 45 3.96 -5.77 -5.71
N SER A 46 3.17 -4.81 -6.19
CA SER A 46 2.23 -5.01 -7.31
C SER A 46 1.24 -6.17 -7.11
N LYS A 47 0.85 -6.47 -5.86
CA LYS A 47 -0.22 -7.45 -5.55
C LYS A 47 -1.50 -7.17 -6.34
N CYS A 48 -1.84 -5.89 -6.47
CA CYS A 48 -2.96 -5.40 -7.25
C CYS A 48 -2.46 -4.62 -8.47
N GLY A 49 -3.16 -4.74 -9.59
CA GLY A 49 -2.80 -4.06 -10.81
C GLY A 49 -2.95 -2.53 -10.75
N PRO A 50 -2.54 -1.81 -11.80
CA PRO A 50 -2.57 -0.35 -11.85
C PRO A 50 -3.96 0.24 -11.57
N SER A 51 -4.01 1.41 -10.93
CA SER A 51 -5.25 2.14 -10.59
C SER A 51 -6.24 1.36 -9.69
N SER A 52 -5.72 0.40 -8.94
CA SER A 52 -6.44 -0.33 -7.89
C SER A 52 -5.65 -0.29 -6.58
N TYR A 53 -6.32 -0.57 -5.48
CA TYR A 53 -5.70 -0.67 -4.16
C TYR A 53 -6.05 -1.99 -3.50
N CYS A 54 -5.15 -2.46 -2.65
CA CYS A 54 -5.37 -3.65 -1.83
C CYS A 54 -5.97 -3.23 -0.49
N GLY A 55 -7.07 -3.87 -0.08
CA GLY A 55 -7.70 -3.61 1.20
C GLY A 55 -8.66 -4.72 1.60
N ALA A 56 -9.06 -4.71 2.87
CA ALA A 56 -10.11 -5.59 3.35
C ALA A 56 -11.46 -5.12 2.79
N ASN A 57 -12.10 -5.93 1.96
CA ASN A 57 -13.48 -5.69 1.55
C ASN A 57 -14.46 -6.15 2.65
N ASN A 58 -14.07 -7.18 3.42
CA ASN A 58 -14.68 -7.67 4.66
C ASN A 58 -13.57 -8.17 5.58
N ALA A 59 -13.86 -8.37 6.88
CA ALA A 59 -12.88 -8.73 7.92
C ALA A 59 -11.93 -9.88 7.54
N ASP A 60 -12.39 -10.82 6.70
CA ASP A 60 -11.63 -12.02 6.32
C ASP A 60 -11.24 -12.08 4.82
N GLN A 61 -11.48 -11.02 4.05
CA GLN A 61 -11.23 -11.04 2.60
C GLN A 61 -10.50 -9.78 2.13
N LEU A 62 -9.18 -9.93 1.98
CA LEU A 62 -8.34 -8.97 1.25
C LEU A 62 -8.58 -9.15 -0.26
N ASP A 63 -8.94 -8.07 -0.94
CA ASP A 63 -9.15 -8.07 -2.38
C ASP A 63 -8.62 -6.77 -3.01
N CYS A 64 -8.36 -6.82 -4.31
CA CYS A 64 -8.00 -5.67 -5.10
C CYS A 64 -9.25 -4.93 -5.54
N THR A 65 -9.38 -3.67 -5.14
CA THR A 65 -10.54 -2.82 -5.46
C THR A 65 -10.11 -1.65 -6.33
N CYS A 66 -10.86 -1.35 -7.39
CA CYS A 66 -10.57 -0.20 -8.25
C CYS A 66 -10.73 1.11 -7.46
N LEU A 67 -9.87 2.09 -7.76
CA LEU A 67 -10.06 3.44 -7.23
C LEU A 67 -11.41 4.04 -7.70
N PRO A 68 -11.98 4.99 -6.94
CA PRO A 68 -13.17 5.70 -7.38
C PRO A 68 -13.02 6.26 -8.79
N SER A 69 -14.06 6.13 -9.62
CA SER A 69 -14.07 6.51 -11.05
C SER A 69 -13.26 5.60 -11.99
N PHE A 70 -12.77 4.46 -11.50
CA PHE A 70 -12.18 3.41 -12.31
C PHE A 70 -13.08 2.15 -12.34
N GLU A 71 -12.87 1.32 -13.36
CA GLU A 71 -13.53 0.04 -13.57
C GLU A 71 -12.52 -1.02 -14.02
N PRO A 72 -12.78 -2.32 -13.80
CA PRO A 72 -11.88 -3.38 -14.26
C PRO A 72 -11.64 -3.31 -15.77
N LYS A 73 -10.39 -3.52 -16.21
CA LYS A 73 -10.09 -3.56 -17.66
C LYS A 73 -10.78 -4.72 -18.35
N SER A 74 -10.78 -5.88 -17.71
CA SER A 74 -11.39 -7.12 -18.18
C SER A 74 -12.43 -7.60 -17.16
N PRO A 75 -13.73 -7.60 -17.52
CA PRO A 75 -14.77 -8.21 -16.71
C PRO A 75 -14.52 -9.71 -16.48
N ARG A 76 -13.89 -10.38 -17.45
CA ARG A 76 -13.55 -11.80 -17.38
C ARG A 76 -12.48 -12.08 -16.33
N ASP A 77 -11.43 -11.26 -16.26
CA ASP A 77 -10.34 -11.46 -15.29
C ASP A 77 -10.84 -11.15 -13.87
N CYS A 78 -11.72 -10.15 -13.73
CA CYS A 78 -12.42 -9.88 -12.48
C CYS A 78 -13.29 -11.06 -12.02
N TYR A 79 -13.96 -11.77 -12.95
CA TYR A 79 -14.72 -12.99 -12.64
C TYR A 79 -13.82 -14.14 -12.19
N LEU A 80 -12.64 -14.27 -12.80
CA LEU A 80 -11.63 -15.27 -12.43
C LEU A 80 -10.80 -14.89 -11.19
N ARG A 81 -11.11 -13.76 -10.54
CA ARG A 81 -10.34 -13.14 -9.45
C ARG A 81 -8.88 -12.80 -9.81
N ASP A 82 -8.56 -12.77 -11.10
CA ASP A 82 -7.30 -12.23 -11.58
C ASP A 82 -7.42 -10.71 -11.69
N LYS A 83 -6.77 -10.01 -10.77
CA LYS A 83 -6.80 -8.54 -10.67
C LYS A 83 -5.47 -7.92 -11.11
N SER A 84 -4.57 -8.72 -11.71
CA SER A 84 -3.25 -8.26 -12.18
C SER A 84 -3.36 -7.21 -13.29
N GLY A 85 -4.39 -7.31 -14.15
CA GLY A 85 -4.66 -6.37 -15.24
C GLY A 85 -5.00 -4.94 -14.78
N GLY A 86 -5.43 -4.78 -13.51
CA GLY A 86 -5.79 -3.51 -12.92
C GLY A 86 -7.07 -2.89 -13.50
N CYS A 87 -7.19 -1.58 -13.32
CA CYS A 87 -8.39 -0.82 -13.67
C CYS A 87 -8.11 0.25 -14.72
N LYS A 88 -9.15 0.64 -15.46
CA LYS A 88 -9.15 1.77 -16.40
C LYS A 88 -10.13 2.84 -15.92
N ARG A 89 -9.93 4.09 -16.31
CA ARG A 89 -10.87 5.18 -16.05
C ARG A 89 -12.21 4.83 -16.70
N ARG A 90 -13.33 5.06 -16.00
CA ARG A 90 -14.67 4.83 -16.56
C ARG A 90 -14.87 5.63 -17.84
N GLN A 91 -15.60 5.06 -18.81
CA GLN A 91 -15.95 5.76 -20.04
C GLN A 91 -16.73 7.05 -19.74
N GLY A 92 -16.49 8.10 -20.52
CA GLY A 92 -17.16 9.40 -20.36
C GLY A 92 -16.46 10.38 -19.41
N ALA A 93 -15.36 9.98 -18.76
CA ALA A 93 -14.54 10.92 -18.00
C ALA A 93 -13.79 11.84 -18.97
N SER A 94 -14.26 13.09 -19.13
CA SER A 94 -13.57 14.09 -19.95
C SER A 94 -12.15 14.29 -19.44
N LEU A 95 -11.18 14.45 -20.34
CA LEU A 95 -9.80 14.85 -20.03
C LEU A 95 -9.64 16.34 -20.34
N CYS A 96 -8.98 17.07 -19.45
CA CYS A 96 -8.61 18.47 -19.58
C CYS A 96 -9.79 19.41 -19.89
N ARG A 97 -10.91 19.26 -19.16
CA ARG A 97 -12.08 20.17 -19.25
C ARG A 97 -12.39 20.81 -17.91
N SER A 98 -13.14 21.91 -17.92
CA SER A 98 -13.48 22.71 -16.73
C SER A 98 -14.21 21.98 -15.60
N TRP A 99 -14.69 20.75 -15.83
CA TRP A 99 -15.46 19.96 -14.85
C TRP A 99 -14.66 18.79 -14.26
N GLU A 100 -13.35 18.74 -14.48
CA GLU A 100 -12.50 17.75 -13.83
C GLU A 100 -12.21 18.10 -12.37
N GLY A 101 -12.05 17.08 -11.55
CA GLY A 101 -11.72 17.21 -10.14
C GLY A 101 -11.06 15.94 -9.60
N PHE A 102 -10.68 16.01 -8.33
CA PHE A 102 -10.00 14.93 -7.63
C PHE A 102 -10.89 14.33 -6.55
N VAL A 103 -10.90 13.00 -6.44
CA VAL A 103 -11.54 12.30 -5.32
C VAL A 103 -10.49 12.04 -4.26
N LYS A 104 -10.71 12.55 -3.05
CA LYS A 104 -9.84 12.26 -1.90
C LYS A 104 -10.07 10.84 -1.41
N VAL A 105 -9.05 9.99 -1.53
CA VAL A 105 -9.06 8.65 -0.93
C VAL A 105 -8.20 8.66 0.33
N LYS A 106 -8.75 8.19 1.44
CA LYS A 106 -8.10 8.21 2.77
C LYS A 106 -7.48 6.85 3.08
N ARG A 107 -6.47 6.83 3.96
CA ARG A 107 -5.82 5.60 4.47
C ARG A 107 -5.23 4.71 3.36
N LEU A 108 -4.70 5.33 2.31
CA LEU A 108 -3.90 4.64 1.30
C LEU A 108 -2.42 4.84 1.57
N LYS A 109 -1.63 3.78 1.36
CA LYS A 109 -0.20 3.91 1.08
C LYS A 109 -0.03 4.62 -0.26
N LEU A 110 0.90 5.57 -0.33
CA LEU A 110 1.20 6.25 -1.58
C LEU A 110 1.63 5.24 -2.65
N PRO A 111 1.26 5.45 -3.93
CA PRO A 111 1.70 4.59 -5.01
C PRO A 111 3.22 4.67 -5.20
N ASP A 112 3.75 3.81 -6.08
CA ASP A 112 5.15 3.88 -6.49
C ASP A 112 5.53 5.30 -6.95
N THR A 113 6.70 5.76 -6.51
CA THR A 113 7.14 7.15 -6.67
C THR A 113 8.26 7.30 -7.70
N SER A 114 8.58 6.25 -8.47
CA SER A 114 9.65 6.27 -9.49
C SER A 114 9.53 7.38 -10.53
N THR A 115 8.30 7.82 -10.83
CA THR A 115 8.01 8.92 -11.76
C THR A 115 7.39 10.14 -11.08
N ALA A 116 7.42 10.22 -9.75
CA ALA A 116 6.84 11.32 -8.99
C ALA A 116 7.81 12.51 -8.89
N HIS A 117 7.28 13.73 -8.94
CA HIS A 117 8.04 14.95 -8.72
C HIS A 117 7.52 15.65 -7.46
N VAL A 118 8.45 16.13 -6.61
CA VAL A 118 8.12 16.78 -5.34
C VAL A 118 8.62 18.22 -5.34
N ASN A 119 7.76 19.16 -4.95
CA ASN A 119 8.13 20.54 -4.69
C ASN A 119 7.72 20.90 -3.25
N LEU A 120 8.71 21.07 -2.38
CA LEU A 120 8.51 21.34 -0.94
C LEU A 120 8.14 22.80 -0.64
N SER A 121 8.29 23.69 -1.61
CA SER A 121 7.91 25.10 -1.47
C SER A 121 6.43 25.36 -1.73
N LEU A 122 5.70 24.35 -2.21
CA LEU A 122 4.27 24.44 -2.52
C LEU A 122 3.43 23.68 -1.50
N SER A 123 2.23 24.19 -1.23
CA SER A 123 1.20 23.53 -0.42
C SER A 123 -0.06 23.31 -1.25
N LEU A 124 -0.88 22.35 -0.82
CA LEU A 124 -2.20 22.14 -1.41
C LEU A 124 -3.10 23.33 -1.07
N LYS A 125 -3.64 24.00 -2.09
CA LYS A 125 -4.78 24.90 -1.90
C LYS A 125 -6.01 24.05 -1.64
N GLN A 126 -6.66 24.31 -0.52
CA GLN A 126 -7.81 23.54 -0.05
C GLN A 126 -9.12 24.17 -0.52
#